data_AF-A0A7J7G687-F1
#
_entry.id   AF-A0A7J7G687-F1
#
_cell.length_a   1.000
_cell.length_b   1.000
_cell.length_c   1.000
_cell.angle_alpha   90.00
_cell.angle_beta   90.00
_cell.angle_gamma   90.00
#
_symmetry.space_group_name_H-M   'P 1'
#
loop_
_entity.id
_entity.type
_entity.pdbx_description
1 polymer ?
#
loop_
_entity_poly.entity_id
_entity_poly.type
_entity_poly.pdbx_seq_one_letter_code
_entity_poly.pdbx_strand_id
1 'polypeptide(L)'
;MISFFFFFSKAPPPPPPTVATPLFRPATTSFSIFDKMSGQSQRLNVVPTVTMLGVVKARLVGATRGHALLKKKSDALTVQFRQILKKIVSTKESMGEVMKTSSFALTEAKYVAGENIKHIVLENVQNASIKVRSRQENIAGVKLPKFEYFTEAETKNDLTGLARGGQQVQACRAAYVKSIEVLVELASLQTSFLTLDVAIKTTNRRVNALENVVKPRLENTITYIKGELDELEREDFFRLKKIQGYKKREIERQLASAKQFSEDQLAGKVSLQRRISVNSAHNFLSGGMQKDEDIIF
;
A
#
# COMPACT_ATOMS: atom_id res chain seq x y z
N MET A 1 -33.71 18.80 16.01
CA MET A 1 -32.35 18.74 15.44
C MET A 1 -31.44 18.18 16.52
N ILE A 2 -30.91 16.97 16.30
CA ILE A 2 -29.84 16.28 17.04
C ILE A 2 -30.19 15.80 18.47
N SER A 3 -30.78 14.61 18.51
CA SER A 3 -30.63 13.66 19.62
C SER A 3 -29.16 13.27 19.77
N PHE A 4 -28.48 13.80 20.79
CA PHE A 4 -27.16 13.32 21.22
C PHE A 4 -27.07 13.09 22.73
N PHE A 5 -28.22 12.90 23.38
CA PHE A 5 -28.29 12.82 24.84
C PHE A 5 -29.14 11.63 25.29
N PHE A 6 -28.80 10.41 24.87
CA PHE A 6 -29.27 9.18 25.53
C PHE A 6 -28.43 7.98 25.04
N PHE A 7 -27.19 7.82 25.51
CA PHE A 7 -26.45 6.57 25.30
C PHE A 7 -25.48 6.20 26.44
N PHE A 8 -25.83 6.55 27.68
CA PHE A 8 -25.16 6.02 28.87
C PHE A 8 -26.20 5.78 29.96
N SER A 9 -26.82 4.59 29.92
CA SER A 9 -27.42 3.87 31.07
C SER A 9 -28.62 3.01 30.63
N LYS A 10 -28.35 1.81 30.09
CA LYS A 10 -29.13 0.58 30.34
C LYS A 10 -28.52 -0.59 29.56
N ALA A 11 -27.91 -1.54 30.28
CA ALA A 11 -27.60 -2.85 29.74
C ALA A 11 -28.88 -3.72 29.74
N PRO A 12 -29.26 -4.38 28.64
CA PRO A 12 -30.32 -5.39 28.65
C PRO A 12 -29.78 -6.79 29.05
N PRO A 13 -30.59 -7.63 29.72
CA PRO A 13 -30.19 -8.96 30.20
C PRO A 13 -30.13 -10.02 29.07
N PRO A 14 -29.37 -11.12 29.25
CA PRO A 14 -29.23 -12.18 28.25
C PRO A 14 -30.43 -13.17 28.24
N PRO A 15 -30.88 -13.68 27.08
CA PRO A 15 -31.90 -14.73 27.00
C PRO A 15 -31.32 -16.15 27.21
N PRO A 16 -32.13 -17.12 27.70
CA PRO A 16 -31.70 -18.46 28.12
C PRO A 16 -31.48 -19.45 26.96
N PRO A 17 -30.78 -20.58 27.18
CA PRO A 17 -30.49 -21.57 26.15
C PRO A 17 -31.67 -22.54 25.98
N THR A 18 -32.13 -22.78 24.75
CA THR A 18 -33.03 -23.91 24.45
C THR A 18 -32.43 -24.82 23.39
N VAL A 19 -32.39 -26.08 23.79
CA VAL A 19 -31.86 -27.31 23.19
C VAL A 19 -32.60 -27.73 21.92
N ALA A 20 -31.82 -28.13 20.90
CA ALA A 20 -31.99 -29.23 19.91
C ALA A 20 -33.38 -29.53 19.28
N THR A 21 -33.54 -29.75 17.96
CA THR A 21 -33.03 -30.86 17.12
C THR A 21 -33.53 -30.63 15.64
N PRO A 22 -33.41 -31.56 14.66
CA PRO A 22 -32.47 -31.43 13.54
C PRO A 22 -33.19 -31.38 12.17
N LEU A 23 -32.49 -31.02 11.09
CA LEU A 23 -32.78 -31.60 9.77
C LEU A 23 -31.63 -31.27 8.79
N PHE A 24 -31.23 -32.31 8.05
CA PHE A 24 -30.34 -32.32 6.89
C PHE A 24 -28.81 -32.32 7.10
N ARG A 25 -28.29 -33.54 7.27
CA ARG A 25 -27.08 -34.07 6.60
C ARG A 25 -27.56 -35.15 5.60
N PRO A 26 -26.76 -35.69 4.66
CA PRO A 26 -25.34 -35.43 4.37
C PRO A 26 -24.98 -35.33 2.87
N ALA A 27 -23.78 -34.83 2.55
CA ALA A 27 -23.00 -35.31 1.42
C ALA A 27 -21.50 -35.19 1.76
N THR A 28 -20.96 -36.31 2.21
CA THR A 28 -19.53 -36.60 2.25
C THR A 28 -19.01 -36.74 0.83
N THR A 29 -18.08 -35.88 0.41
CA THR A 29 -17.06 -36.22 -0.58
C THR A 29 -15.88 -35.25 -0.47
N SER A 30 -14.70 -35.83 -0.25
CA SER A 30 -13.36 -35.32 -0.56
C SER A 30 -12.94 -33.95 0.03
N PHE A 31 -12.56 -33.94 1.31
CA PHE A 31 -11.68 -32.90 1.86
C PHE A 31 -10.25 -33.46 1.96
N SER A 32 -9.61 -33.63 0.80
CA SER A 32 -8.20 -34.04 0.68
C SER A 32 -7.46 -33.29 -0.44
N ILE A 33 -7.80 -32.01 -0.67
CA ILE A 33 -7.17 -31.19 -1.72
C ILE A 33 -6.72 -29.79 -1.22
N PHE A 34 -6.86 -29.45 0.06
CA PHE A 34 -6.54 -28.10 0.55
C PHE A 34 -5.21 -27.98 1.32
N ASP A 35 -4.17 -28.70 0.88
CA ASP A 35 -2.82 -28.59 1.48
C ASP A 35 -1.68 -28.55 0.42
N LYS A 36 -1.96 -27.97 -0.76
CA LYS A 36 -0.97 -27.87 -1.86
C LYS A 36 -0.84 -26.47 -2.51
N MET A 37 -1.27 -25.39 -1.85
CA MET A 37 -1.21 -24.03 -2.42
C MET A 37 -0.36 -23.01 -1.62
N SER A 38 0.61 -23.46 -0.82
CA SER A 38 1.54 -22.55 -0.11
C SER A 38 2.74 -22.08 -0.94
N GLY A 39 2.93 -22.59 -2.16
CA GLY A 39 4.09 -22.26 -3.01
C GLY A 39 3.83 -21.25 -4.14
N GLN A 40 2.58 -20.97 -4.52
CA GLN A 40 2.27 -20.19 -5.72
C GLN A 40 2.14 -18.67 -5.52
N SER A 41 2.07 -18.17 -4.28
CA SER A 41 1.83 -16.73 -4.00
C SER A 41 3.10 -15.90 -3.77
N GLN A 42 4.27 -16.52 -3.68
CA GLN A 42 5.55 -15.85 -3.38
C GLN A 42 6.13 -15.05 -4.57
N ARG A 43 5.55 -15.17 -5.77
CA ARG A 43 6.05 -14.53 -7.00
C ARG A 43 4.91 -13.92 -7.81
N LEU A 44 5.25 -12.94 -8.64
CA LEU A 44 4.34 -12.42 -9.65
C LEU A 44 4.38 -13.35 -10.88
N ASN A 45 3.23 -13.63 -11.48
CA ASN A 45 3.16 -14.38 -12.72
C ASN A 45 3.50 -13.44 -13.89
N VAL A 46 4.76 -13.44 -14.33
CA VAL A 46 5.26 -12.58 -15.41
C VAL A 46 6.21 -13.37 -16.32
N VAL A 47 6.15 -13.09 -17.62
CA VAL A 47 7.05 -13.71 -18.60
C VAL A 47 8.46 -13.16 -18.41
N PRO A 48 9.49 -14.02 -18.32
CA PRO A 48 10.87 -13.59 -18.13
C PRO A 48 11.40 -12.91 -19.39
N THR A 49 11.45 -11.59 -19.36
CA THR A 49 12.02 -10.74 -20.43
C THR A 49 12.82 -9.60 -19.81
N VAL A 50 13.82 -9.08 -20.55
CA VAL A 50 14.68 -7.98 -20.08
C VAL A 50 13.86 -6.73 -19.73
N THR A 51 12.81 -6.45 -20.51
CA THR A 51 11.89 -5.33 -20.27
C THR A 51 11.12 -5.52 -18.96
N MET A 52 10.59 -6.72 -18.70
CA MET A 52 9.88 -7.02 -17.46
C MET A 52 10.81 -6.98 -16.25
N LEU A 53 12.07 -7.42 -16.37
CA LEU A 53 13.08 -7.26 -15.33
C LEU A 53 13.23 -5.78 -14.94
N GLY A 54 13.31 -4.88 -15.93
CA GLY A 54 13.35 -3.44 -15.70
C GLY A 54 12.13 -2.91 -14.94
N VAL A 55 10.92 -3.34 -15.34
CA VAL A 55 9.66 -2.96 -14.68
C VAL A 55 9.62 -3.44 -13.23
N VAL A 56 10.00 -4.69 -12.94
CA VAL A 56 9.98 -5.25 -11.58
C VAL A 56 11.05 -4.59 -10.71
N LYS A 57 12.25 -4.29 -11.23
CA LYS A 57 13.27 -3.50 -10.51
C LYS A 57 12.77 -2.10 -10.18
N ALA A 58 12.14 -1.40 -11.14
CA ALA A 58 11.56 -0.08 -10.89
C ALA A 58 10.47 -0.14 -9.80
N ARG A 59 9.64 -1.18 -9.80
CA ARG A 59 8.64 -1.43 -8.74
C ARG A 59 9.29 -1.69 -7.38
N LEU A 60 10.40 -2.42 -7.32
CA LEU A 60 11.14 -2.65 -6.07
C LEU A 60 11.69 -1.35 -5.50
N VAL A 61 12.30 -0.51 -6.34
CA VAL A 61 12.79 0.82 -5.92
C VAL A 61 11.63 1.74 -5.50
N GLY A 62 10.49 1.65 -6.20
CA GLY A 62 9.27 2.34 -5.80
C GLY A 62 8.74 1.88 -4.43
N ALA A 63 8.73 0.58 -4.18
CA ALA A 63 8.28 0.00 -2.92
C ALA A 63 9.20 0.36 -1.74
N THR A 64 10.52 0.37 -1.93
CA THR A 64 11.49 0.77 -0.88
C THR A 64 11.39 2.25 -0.56
N ARG A 65 11.25 3.12 -1.57
CA ARG A 65 11.00 4.56 -1.35
C ARG A 65 9.65 4.79 -0.68
N GLY A 66 8.60 4.11 -1.14
CA GLY A 66 7.26 4.20 -0.56
C GLY A 66 7.21 3.77 0.91
N HIS A 67 7.93 2.71 1.25
CA HIS A 67 8.11 2.26 2.63
C HIS A 67 8.74 3.35 3.51
N ALA A 68 9.87 3.92 3.10
CA ALA A 68 10.56 4.96 3.87
C ALA A 68 9.69 6.20 4.08
N LEU A 69 8.90 6.59 3.07
CA LEU A 69 7.97 7.73 3.17
C LEU A 69 6.81 7.44 4.13
N LEU A 70 6.20 6.26 4.03
CA LEU A 70 5.10 5.87 4.91
C LEU A 70 5.56 5.71 6.36
N LYS A 71 6.80 5.25 6.58
CA LYS A 71 7.40 5.16 7.92
C LYS A 71 7.61 6.55 8.54
N LYS A 72 8.16 7.51 7.78
CA LYS A 72 8.27 8.91 8.24
C LYS A 72 6.90 9.51 8.55
N LYS A 73 5.88 9.21 7.73
CA LYS A 73 4.51 9.66 7.98
C LYS A 73 3.93 9.05 9.27
N SER A 74 4.09 7.74 9.49
CA SER A 74 3.59 7.08 10.71
C SER A 74 4.23 7.64 11.97
N ASP A 75 5.54 7.93 11.91
CA ASP A 75 6.28 8.46 13.05
C ASP A 75 5.81 9.89 13.39
N ALA A 76 5.63 10.75 12.38
CA ALA A 76 5.07 12.09 12.54
C ALA A 76 3.65 12.07 13.13
N LEU A 77 2.78 11.18 12.63
CA LEU A 77 1.42 11.01 13.16
C LEU A 77 1.44 10.52 14.62
N THR A 78 2.38 9.65 14.99
CA THR A 78 2.53 9.14 16.36
C THR A 78 2.96 10.25 17.34
N VAL A 79 3.84 11.16 16.90
CA VAL A 79 4.22 12.33 17.72
C VAL A 79 3.00 13.21 17.99
N GLN A 80 2.22 13.54 16.95
CA GLN A 80 1.01 14.33 17.08
C GLN A 80 -0.06 13.64 17.95
N PHE A 81 -0.22 12.33 17.78
CA PHE A 81 -1.11 11.51 18.60
C PHE A 81 -0.78 11.59 20.09
N ARG A 82 0.51 11.52 20.45
CA ARG A 82 0.96 11.67 21.85
C ARG A 82 0.71 13.09 22.38
N GLN A 83 0.88 14.12 21.55
CA GLN A 83 0.59 15.50 21.94
C GLN A 83 -0.91 15.71 22.22
N ILE A 84 -1.78 15.18 21.35
CA ILE A 84 -3.23 15.22 21.54
C ILE A 84 -3.63 14.43 22.79
N LEU A 85 -3.03 13.26 23.03
CA LEU A 85 -3.32 12.47 24.22
C LEU A 85 -3.02 13.24 25.52
N LYS A 86 -1.88 13.92 25.59
CA LYS A 86 -1.53 14.78 26.74
C LYS A 86 -2.56 15.90 26.94
N LYS A 87 -2.98 16.56 25.85
CA LYS A 87 -4.02 17.60 25.90
C LYS A 87 -5.36 17.06 26.37
N ILE A 88 -5.78 15.89 25.88
CA ILE A 88 -7.03 15.24 26.32
C ILE A 88 -7.02 15.00 27.83
N VAL A 89 -5.91 14.53 28.39
CA VAL A 89 -5.80 14.29 29.84
C VAL A 89 -5.95 15.60 30.61
N SER A 90 -5.20 16.66 30.26
CA SER A 90 -5.28 17.93 30.98
C SER A 90 -6.64 18.62 30.83
N THR A 91 -7.22 18.61 29.63
CA THR A 91 -8.56 19.17 29.38
C THR A 91 -9.63 18.37 30.11
N LYS A 92 -9.49 17.04 30.24
CA LYS A 92 -10.45 16.20 30.99
C LYS A 92 -10.41 16.47 32.48
N GLU A 93 -9.22 16.71 33.05
CA GLU A 93 -9.07 17.14 34.45
C GLU A 93 -9.70 18.52 34.67
N SER A 94 -9.39 19.48 33.80
CA SER A 94 -9.99 20.83 33.85
C SER A 94 -11.52 20.79 33.70
N MET A 95 -12.05 19.97 32.79
CA MET A 95 -13.49 19.76 32.61
C MET A 95 -14.14 19.27 33.91
N GLY A 96 -13.49 18.34 34.64
CA GLY A 96 -13.99 17.84 35.91
C GLY A 96 -14.19 18.96 36.94
N GLU A 97 -13.21 19.86 37.05
CA GLU A 97 -13.27 20.98 37.99
C GLU A 97 -14.30 22.05 37.59
N VAL A 98 -14.38 22.38 36.29
CA VAL A 98 -15.35 23.36 35.76
C VAL A 98 -16.78 22.83 35.89
N MET A 99 -17.00 21.53 35.65
CA MET A 99 -18.31 20.89 35.80
C MET A 99 -18.73 20.80 37.27
N LYS A 100 -17.79 20.51 38.17
CA LYS A 100 -18.02 20.52 39.62
C LYS A 100 -18.44 21.91 40.10
N THR A 101 -17.70 22.95 39.72
CA THR A 101 -18.04 24.35 40.02
C THR A 101 -19.42 24.73 39.48
N SER A 102 -19.75 24.32 38.26
CA SER A 102 -21.05 24.61 37.64
C SER A 102 -22.20 23.89 38.34
N SER A 103 -21.97 22.67 38.82
CA SER A 103 -22.95 21.90 39.60
C SER A 103 -23.22 22.51 40.97
N PHE A 104 -22.19 23.10 41.61
CA PHE A 104 -22.37 23.88 42.83
C PHE A 104 -23.19 25.15 42.58
N ALA A 105 -22.86 25.92 41.54
CA ALA A 105 -23.62 27.11 41.15
C ALA A 105 -25.10 26.80 40.85
N LEU A 106 -25.40 25.62 40.27
CA LEU A 106 -26.78 25.16 40.09
C LEU A 106 -27.49 24.89 41.42
N THR A 107 -26.78 24.32 42.38
CA THR A 107 -27.33 24.00 43.71
C THR A 107 -27.64 25.28 44.47
N GLU A 108 -26.76 26.28 44.42
CA GLU A 108 -26.99 27.61 44.98
C GLU A 108 -28.19 28.32 44.32
N ALA A 109 -28.27 28.28 42.99
CA ALA A 109 -29.39 28.87 42.25
C ALA A 109 -30.72 28.19 42.63
N LYS A 110 -30.74 26.86 42.78
CA LYS A 110 -31.92 26.12 43.23
C LYS A 110 -32.32 26.46 44.67
N TYR A 111 -31.36 26.62 45.57
CA TYR A 111 -31.62 26.97 46.96
C TYR A 111 -32.26 28.35 47.10
N VAL A 112 -31.74 29.35 46.40
CA VAL A 112 -32.20 30.74 46.51
C VAL A 112 -33.57 30.96 45.84
N ALA A 113 -33.81 30.28 44.73
CA ALA A 113 -34.91 30.63 43.85
C ALA A 113 -36.01 29.54 43.76
N GLY A 114 -35.86 28.44 44.51
CA GLY A 114 -36.87 27.39 44.70
C GLY A 114 -37.07 26.48 43.48
N GLU A 115 -38.04 25.56 43.58
CA GLU A 115 -38.30 24.54 42.53
C GLU A 115 -38.94 25.11 41.25
N ASN A 116 -39.52 26.32 41.31
CA ASN A 116 -40.29 26.93 40.22
C ASN A 116 -39.43 27.26 38.97
N ILE A 117 -38.13 27.50 39.14
CA ILE A 117 -37.22 27.83 38.02
C ILE A 117 -37.07 26.71 37.00
N LYS A 118 -37.18 25.45 37.44
CA LYS A 118 -37.03 24.31 36.53
C LYS A 118 -38.09 24.34 35.43
N HIS A 119 -39.33 24.67 35.78
CA HIS A 119 -40.45 24.75 34.84
C HIS A 119 -40.29 25.94 33.89
N ILE A 120 -39.91 27.11 34.41
CA ILE A 120 -39.69 28.32 33.63
C ILE A 120 -38.56 28.12 32.61
N VAL A 121 -37.46 27.48 32.99
CA VAL A 121 -36.34 27.24 32.07
C VAL A 121 -36.74 26.27 30.95
N LEU A 122 -37.47 25.20 31.26
CA LEU A 122 -37.91 24.21 30.27
C LEU A 122 -38.87 24.80 29.24
N GLU A 123 -39.80 25.66 29.66
CA GLU A 123 -40.76 26.31 28.78
C GLU A 123 -40.11 27.34 27.84
N ASN A 124 -39.00 27.95 28.28
CA ASN A 124 -38.23 28.91 27.47
C ASN A 124 -37.26 28.27 26.45
N VAL A 125 -37.16 26.94 26.36
CA VAL A 125 -36.29 26.27 25.38
C VAL A 125 -36.99 26.18 24.01
N GLN A 126 -36.85 27.22 23.18
CA GLN A 126 -37.33 27.19 21.79
C GLN A 126 -36.18 26.96 20.78
N ASN A 127 -35.11 27.73 20.91
CA ASN A 127 -33.94 27.65 20.03
C ASN A 127 -32.64 27.53 20.85
N ALA A 128 -31.65 26.81 20.31
CA ALA A 128 -30.33 26.69 20.93
C ALA A 128 -29.54 27.99 20.77
N SER A 129 -29.12 28.58 21.90
CA SER A 129 -28.28 29.79 21.93
C SER A 129 -26.82 29.52 21.55
N ILE A 130 -26.31 28.33 21.87
CA ILE A 130 -24.97 27.88 21.52
C ILE A 130 -25.08 26.78 20.47
N LYS A 131 -24.44 27.00 19.32
CA LYS A 131 -24.35 26.03 18.22
C LYS A 131 -22.90 25.63 18.02
N VAL A 132 -22.70 24.44 17.46
CA VAL A 132 -21.36 23.90 17.15
C VAL A 132 -21.20 23.82 15.63
N ARG A 133 -20.12 24.38 15.11
CA ARG A 133 -19.72 24.27 13.70
C ARG A 133 -18.55 23.32 13.58
N SER A 134 -18.60 22.44 12.57
CA SER A 134 -17.46 21.59 12.24
C SER A 134 -16.54 22.28 11.23
N ARG A 135 -15.25 22.28 11.52
CA ARG A 135 -14.16 22.71 10.65
C ARG A 135 -13.24 21.52 10.39
N GLN A 136 -12.58 21.49 9.23
CA GLN A 136 -11.57 20.46 8.94
C GLN A 136 -10.18 21.06 9.11
N GLU A 137 -9.32 20.38 9.88
CA GLU A 137 -7.91 20.71 10.06
C GLU A 137 -7.05 19.61 9.43
N ASN A 138 -6.00 19.97 8.67
CA ASN A 138 -5.14 18.98 8.01
C ASN A 138 -3.84 18.83 8.79
N ILE A 139 -3.60 17.64 9.34
CA ILE A 139 -2.36 17.31 10.06
C ILE A 139 -1.68 16.14 9.34
N ALA A 140 -0.47 16.38 8.81
CA ALA A 140 0.35 15.39 8.11
C ALA A 140 -0.41 14.59 7.01
N GLY A 141 -1.34 15.25 6.32
CA GLY A 141 -2.15 14.66 5.25
C GLY A 141 -3.34 13.83 5.73
N VAL A 142 -3.77 13.98 6.99
CA VAL A 142 -5.02 13.44 7.54
C VAL A 142 -5.94 14.62 7.88
N LYS A 143 -7.17 14.59 7.35
CA LYS A 143 -8.20 15.60 7.65
C LYS A 143 -8.89 15.24 8.96
N LEU A 144 -8.70 16.06 9.97
CA LEU A 144 -9.28 15.91 11.29
C LEU A 144 -10.49 16.86 11.45
N PRO A 145 -11.62 16.37 11.99
CA PRO A 145 -12.74 17.23 12.34
C PRO A 145 -12.43 18.00 13.63
N LYS A 146 -12.49 19.33 13.55
CA LYS A 146 -12.40 20.25 14.66
C LYS A 146 -13.76 20.89 14.90
N PHE A 147 -14.15 21.07 16.16
CA PHE A 147 -15.39 21.75 16.50
C PHE A 147 -15.09 23.16 17.03
N GLU A 148 -15.79 24.15 16.49
CA GLU A 148 -15.79 25.54 16.96
C GLU A 148 -17.18 25.84 17.52
N TYR A 149 -17.25 26.47 18.71
CA TYR A 149 -18.51 26.93 19.26
C TYR A 149 -18.87 28.30 18.68
N PHE A 150 -20.15 28.53 18.42
CA PHE A 150 -20.68 29.79 17.93
C PHE A 150 -21.92 30.16 18.73
N THR A 151 -21.94 31.36 19.28
CA THR A 151 -23.09 31.90 20.01
C THR A 151 -23.90 32.75 19.06
N GLU A 152 -25.15 32.38 18.82
CA GLU A 152 -26.09 33.27 18.13
C GLU A 152 -26.57 34.34 19.11
N ALA A 153 -26.41 35.61 18.73
CA ALA A 153 -26.58 36.77 19.62
C ALA A 153 -28.01 37.02 20.12
N GLU A 154 -29.01 36.27 19.65
CA GLU A 154 -30.38 36.39 20.15
C GLU A 154 -30.57 35.54 21.41
N THR A 155 -30.23 36.09 22.59
CA THR A 155 -30.78 35.53 23.82
C THR A 155 -31.97 36.32 24.30
N LYS A 156 -33.19 35.80 24.08
CA LYS A 156 -34.45 36.30 24.65
C LYS A 156 -34.78 35.57 25.96
N ASN A 157 -33.87 35.55 26.94
CA ASN A 157 -34.09 34.87 28.23
C ASN A 157 -34.09 35.85 29.42
N ASP A 158 -34.56 37.08 29.22
CA ASP A 158 -34.59 38.10 30.29
C ASP A 158 -35.63 37.82 31.38
N LEU A 159 -36.60 36.91 31.15
CA LEU A 159 -37.65 36.64 32.13
C LEU A 159 -37.26 35.66 33.26
N THR A 160 -36.14 34.94 33.18
CA THR A 160 -35.80 33.88 34.15
C THR A 160 -35.28 34.42 35.51
N GLY A 161 -35.19 35.74 35.67
CA GLY A 161 -34.62 36.39 36.87
C GLY A 161 -35.56 37.32 37.65
N LEU A 162 -36.82 37.48 37.24
CA LEU A 162 -37.75 38.44 37.86
C LEU A 162 -38.24 38.00 39.25
N ALA A 163 -38.33 36.68 39.51
CA ALA A 163 -38.94 36.13 40.71
C ALA A 163 -37.89 35.67 41.74
N ARG A 164 -37.08 36.59 42.28
CA ARG A 164 -36.02 36.34 43.30
C ARG A 164 -34.86 35.44 42.83
N GLY A 165 -33.62 35.83 43.14
CA GLY A 165 -32.42 35.02 42.85
C GLY A 165 -31.87 35.10 41.42
N GLY A 166 -32.34 36.06 40.59
CA GLY A 166 -31.88 36.22 39.20
C GLY A 166 -30.36 36.34 39.03
N GLN A 167 -29.66 36.96 40.00
CA GLN A 167 -28.20 37.03 40.00
C GLN A 167 -27.53 35.65 40.08
N GLN A 168 -28.06 34.75 40.91
CA GLN A 168 -27.53 33.39 41.06
C GLN A 168 -27.87 32.52 39.85
N VAL A 169 -29.04 32.71 39.25
CA VAL A 169 -29.42 32.06 37.99
C VAL A 169 -28.48 32.49 36.85
N GLN A 170 -28.14 33.79 36.79
CA GLN A 170 -27.21 34.30 35.78
C GLN A 170 -25.78 33.83 36.01
N ALA A 171 -25.32 33.75 37.26
CA ALA A 171 -24.03 33.17 37.62
C ALA A 171 -23.93 31.69 37.24
N CYS A 172 -24.99 30.91 37.53
CA CYS A 172 -25.12 29.52 37.12
C CYS A 172 -25.05 29.39 35.59
N ARG A 173 -25.79 30.24 34.85
CA ARG A 173 -25.75 30.26 33.38
C ARG A 173 -24.34 30.51 32.87
N ALA A 174 -23.64 31.52 33.39
CA ALA A 174 -22.27 31.82 33.00
C ALA A 174 -21.30 30.65 33.29
N ALA A 175 -21.46 29.94 34.40
CA ALA A 175 -20.67 28.75 34.72
C ALA A 175 -20.93 27.59 33.73
N TYR A 176 -22.19 27.34 33.36
CA TYR A 176 -22.52 26.32 32.36
C TYR A 176 -22.09 26.67 30.94
N VAL A 177 -22.12 27.95 30.55
CA VAL A 177 -21.58 28.38 29.25
C VAL A 177 -20.09 28.02 29.16
N LYS A 178 -19.31 28.35 30.20
CA LYS A 178 -17.89 27.96 30.29
C LYS A 178 -17.70 26.44 30.27
N SER A 179 -18.56 25.69 30.96
CA SER A 179 -18.52 24.22 30.91
C SER A 179 -18.74 23.67 29.51
N ILE A 180 -19.69 24.24 28.76
CA ILE A 180 -19.99 23.83 27.38
C ILE A 180 -18.81 24.12 26.46
N GLU A 181 -18.13 25.27 26.62
CA GLU A 181 -16.91 25.58 25.86
C GLU A 181 -15.84 24.51 26.02
N VAL A 182 -15.52 24.13 27.26
CA VAL A 182 -14.54 23.07 27.56
C VAL A 182 -14.99 21.71 27.02
N LEU A 183 -16.29 21.41 27.09
CA LEU A 183 -16.85 20.16 26.54
C LEU A 183 -16.72 20.10 25.02
N VAL A 184 -16.97 21.20 24.31
CA VAL A 184 -16.83 21.27 22.85
C VAL A 184 -15.36 21.08 22.45
N GLU A 185 -14.43 21.69 23.18
CA GLU A 185 -12.99 21.49 22.95
C GLU A 185 -12.59 20.02 23.19
N LEU A 186 -13.05 19.41 24.29
CA LEU A 186 -12.77 18.01 24.60
C LEU A 186 -13.35 17.07 23.53
N ALA A 187 -14.58 17.30 23.09
CA ALA A 187 -15.23 16.51 22.03
C ALA A 187 -14.46 16.62 20.70
N SER A 188 -13.93 17.81 20.39
CA SER A 188 -13.07 18.03 19.22
C SER A 188 -11.79 17.20 19.30
N LEU A 189 -11.11 17.23 20.45
CA LEU A 189 -9.90 16.44 20.67
C LEU A 189 -10.17 14.92 20.61
N GLN A 190 -11.26 14.45 21.22
CA GLN A 190 -11.63 13.02 21.22
C GLN A 190 -11.96 12.50 19.81
N THR A 191 -12.74 13.26 19.04
CA THR A 191 -13.10 12.88 17.67
C THR A 191 -11.87 12.88 16.75
N SER A 192 -11.02 13.89 16.89
CA SER A 192 -9.72 13.94 16.21
C SER A 192 -8.80 12.78 16.61
N PHE A 193 -8.81 12.37 17.88
CA PHE A 193 -8.00 11.26 18.38
C PHE A 193 -8.41 9.91 17.77
N LEU A 194 -9.71 9.62 17.70
CA LEU A 194 -10.21 8.38 17.09
C LEU A 194 -9.89 8.30 15.58
N THR A 195 -10.10 9.40 14.87
CA THR A 195 -9.79 9.46 13.43
C THR A 195 -8.29 9.33 13.16
N LEU A 196 -7.45 9.93 14.00
CA LEU A 196 -6.00 9.82 13.91
C LEU A 196 -5.50 8.40 14.23
N ASP A 197 -6.07 7.71 15.23
CA ASP A 197 -5.73 6.32 15.57
C ASP A 197 -5.98 5.36 14.39
N VAL A 198 -7.14 5.49 13.74
CA VAL A 198 -7.47 4.69 12.54
C VAL A 198 -6.48 4.99 11.41
N ALA A 199 -6.10 6.25 11.21
CA ALA A 199 -5.09 6.63 10.21
C ALA A 199 -3.70 6.05 10.51
N ILE A 200 -3.30 6.00 11.78
CA ILE A 200 -2.02 5.38 12.20
C ILE A 200 -2.05 3.87 11.96
N LYS A 201 -3.10 3.18 12.39
CA LYS A 201 -3.26 1.73 12.20
C LYS A 201 -3.23 1.34 10.73
N THR A 202 -3.94 2.08 9.88
CA THR A 202 -3.95 1.82 8.43
C THR A 202 -2.58 2.09 7.80
N THR A 203 -1.85 3.12 8.24
CA THR A 203 -0.50 3.40 7.76
C THR A 203 0.49 2.31 8.19
N ASN A 204 0.46 1.89 9.46
CA ASN A 204 1.31 0.80 9.96
C ASN A 204 1.03 -0.52 9.24
N ARG A 205 -0.24 -0.84 8.99
CA ARG A 205 -0.61 -2.03 8.20
C ARG A 205 -0.02 -1.98 6.79
N ARG A 206 0.01 -0.81 6.14
CA ARG A 206 0.62 -0.63 4.81
C ARG A 206 2.14 -0.77 4.86
N VAL A 207 2.79 -0.21 5.88
CA VAL A 207 4.24 -0.38 6.10
C VAL A 207 4.58 -1.87 6.24
N ASN A 208 3.86 -2.60 7.10
CA ASN A 208 4.08 -4.03 7.33
C ASN A 208 3.81 -4.87 6.07
N ALA A 209 2.79 -4.51 5.28
CA ALA A 209 2.52 -5.18 4.01
C ALA A 209 3.64 -4.96 2.99
N LEU A 210 4.25 -3.78 2.96
CA LEU A 210 5.38 -3.50 2.08
C LEU A 210 6.64 -4.27 2.50
N GLU A 211 6.93 -4.34 3.80
CA GLU A 211 8.09 -5.07 4.34
C GLU A 211 7.99 -6.58 4.15
N ASN A 212 6.85 -7.17 4.54
CA ASN A 212 6.73 -8.62 4.71
C ASN A 212 6.06 -9.33 3.52
N VAL A 213 5.34 -8.59 2.65
CA VAL A 213 4.61 -9.20 1.52
C VAL A 213 5.14 -8.68 0.19
N VAL A 214 5.16 -7.36 -0.03
CA VAL A 214 5.46 -6.83 -1.37
C VAL A 214 6.94 -6.91 -1.71
N LYS A 215 7.82 -6.48 -0.81
CA LYS A 215 9.27 -6.47 -1.06
C LYS A 215 9.83 -7.89 -1.32
N PRO A 216 9.54 -8.92 -0.48
CA PRO A 216 10.02 -10.27 -0.74
C PRO A 216 9.48 -10.86 -2.04
N ARG A 217 8.21 -10.59 -2.38
CA ARG A 217 7.62 -11.06 -3.64
C ARG A 217 8.30 -10.46 -4.87
N LEU A 218 8.68 -9.19 -4.82
CA LEU A 218 9.41 -8.54 -5.91
C LEU A 218 10.83 -9.08 -6.01
N GLU A 219 11.52 -9.28 -4.89
CA GLU A 219 12.87 -9.86 -4.86
C GLU A 219 12.90 -11.27 -5.44
N ASN A 220 11.98 -12.15 -5.01
CA ASN A 220 11.83 -13.50 -5.55
C ASN A 220 11.56 -13.49 -7.07
N THR A 221 10.71 -12.56 -7.53
CA THR A 221 10.41 -12.41 -8.96
C THR A 221 11.64 -11.96 -9.76
N ILE A 222 12.46 -11.05 -9.20
CA ILE A 222 13.70 -10.61 -9.85
C ILE A 222 14.70 -11.75 -9.96
N THR A 223 14.86 -12.55 -8.90
CA THR A 223 15.75 -13.72 -8.91
C THR A 223 15.30 -14.74 -9.95
N TYR A 224 13.99 -15.00 -10.05
CA TYR A 224 13.43 -15.88 -11.09
C TYR A 224 13.71 -15.37 -12.52
N ILE A 225 13.37 -14.12 -12.82
CA ILE A 225 13.58 -13.58 -14.19
C ILE A 225 15.06 -13.56 -14.55
N LYS A 226 15.96 -13.23 -13.61
CA LYS A 226 17.40 -13.30 -13.85
C LYS A 226 17.86 -14.71 -14.17
N GLY A 227 17.46 -15.70 -13.38
CA GLY A 227 17.83 -17.10 -13.62
C GLY A 227 17.36 -17.62 -14.98
N GLU A 228 16.13 -17.27 -15.39
CA GLU A 228 15.60 -17.65 -16.71
C GLU A 228 16.33 -16.94 -17.87
N LEU A 229 16.66 -15.65 -17.72
CA LEU A 229 17.43 -14.93 -18.73
C LEU A 229 18.85 -15.47 -18.86
N ASP A 230 19.51 -15.77 -17.74
CA ASP A 230 20.86 -16.34 -17.74
C ASP A 230 20.89 -17.73 -18.40
N GLU A 231 19.84 -18.54 -18.24
CA GLU A 231 19.71 -19.85 -18.90
C GLU A 231 19.45 -19.71 -20.41
N LEU A 232 18.57 -18.79 -20.82
CA LEU A 232 18.36 -18.48 -22.24
C LEU A 232 19.64 -17.98 -22.92
N GLU A 233 20.38 -17.08 -22.27
CA GLU A 233 21.67 -16.60 -22.76
C GLU A 233 22.71 -17.73 -22.85
N ARG A 234 22.71 -18.65 -21.89
CA ARG A 234 23.57 -19.84 -21.89
C ARG A 234 23.22 -20.76 -23.07
N GLU A 235 21.95 -21.05 -23.31
CA GLU A 235 21.50 -21.87 -24.45
C GLU A 235 21.90 -21.25 -25.79
N ASP A 236 21.67 -19.95 -25.97
CA ASP A 236 22.04 -19.23 -27.20
C ASP A 236 23.56 -19.20 -27.39
N PHE A 237 24.33 -19.01 -26.31
CA PHE A 237 25.78 -19.10 -26.35
C PHE A 237 26.27 -20.49 -26.79
N PHE A 238 25.68 -21.56 -26.26
CA PHE A 238 26.01 -22.93 -26.68
C PHE A 238 25.66 -23.19 -28.15
N ARG A 239 24.51 -22.70 -28.62
CA ARG A 239 24.08 -22.80 -30.03
C ARG A 239 25.06 -22.10 -30.96
N LEU A 240 25.44 -20.86 -30.65
CA LEU A 240 26.43 -20.09 -31.41
C LEU A 240 27.81 -20.77 -31.40
N LYS A 241 28.25 -21.29 -30.26
CA LYS A 241 29.53 -22.01 -30.13
C LYS A 241 29.55 -23.27 -31.00
N LYS A 242 28.46 -24.03 -31.07
CA LYS A 242 28.34 -25.20 -31.96
C LYS A 242 28.43 -24.78 -33.42
N ILE A 243 27.68 -23.76 -33.84
CA ILE A 243 27.69 -23.26 -35.23
C ILE A 243 29.09 -22.77 -35.62
N GLN A 244 29.75 -22.00 -34.77
CA GLN A 244 31.13 -21.56 -35.00
C GLN A 244 32.10 -22.75 -35.06
N GLY A 245 31.91 -23.76 -34.20
CA GLY A 245 32.68 -25.00 -34.25
C GLY A 245 32.51 -25.77 -35.57
N TYR A 246 31.29 -25.86 -36.10
CA TYR A 246 31.03 -26.46 -37.41
C TYR A 246 31.67 -25.64 -38.54
N LYS A 247 31.47 -24.31 -38.56
CA LYS A 247 32.08 -23.43 -39.57
C LYS A 247 33.62 -23.52 -39.55
N LYS A 248 34.23 -23.56 -38.36
CA LYS A 248 35.67 -23.68 -38.22
C LYS A 248 36.19 -25.02 -38.74
N ARG A 249 35.51 -26.13 -38.43
CA ARG A 249 35.86 -27.46 -38.97
C ARG A 249 35.72 -27.53 -40.49
N GLU A 250 34.70 -26.88 -41.05
CA GLU A 250 34.50 -26.83 -42.49
C GLU A 250 35.61 -26.03 -43.18
N ILE A 251 35.99 -24.88 -42.61
CA ILE A 251 37.14 -24.09 -43.09
C ILE A 251 38.44 -24.90 -43.01
N GLU A 252 38.69 -25.61 -41.89
CA GLU A 252 39.87 -26.47 -41.74
C GLU A 252 39.89 -27.60 -42.78
N ARG A 253 38.73 -28.20 -43.08
CA ARG A 253 38.59 -29.25 -44.10
C ARG A 253 38.84 -28.70 -45.51
N GLN A 254 38.31 -27.51 -45.84
CA GLN A 254 38.54 -26.83 -47.12
C GLN A 254 40.01 -26.39 -47.29
N LEU A 255 40.66 -25.92 -46.22
CA LEU A 255 42.10 -25.61 -46.22
C LEU A 255 42.95 -26.86 -46.43
N ALA A 256 42.57 -27.99 -45.82
CA ALA A 256 43.26 -29.27 -46.01
C ALA A 256 43.12 -29.76 -47.46
N SER A 257 41.91 -29.71 -48.05
CA SER A 257 41.71 -30.09 -49.45
C SER A 257 42.43 -29.14 -50.42
N ALA A 258 42.45 -27.84 -50.14
CA ALA A 258 43.19 -26.87 -50.97
C ALA A 258 44.71 -27.10 -50.91
N LYS A 259 45.25 -27.46 -49.74
CA LYS A 259 46.66 -27.86 -49.60
C LYS A 259 46.96 -29.13 -50.38
N GLN A 260 46.11 -30.15 -50.27
CA GLN A 260 46.26 -31.40 -51.05
C GLN A 260 46.24 -31.14 -52.56
N PHE A 261 45.28 -30.34 -53.05
CA PHE A 261 45.25 -29.93 -54.46
C PHE A 261 46.51 -29.16 -54.89
N SER A 262 47.07 -28.31 -54.01
CA SER A 262 48.31 -27.58 -54.31
C SER A 262 49.54 -28.49 -54.33
N GLU A 263 49.60 -29.48 -53.45
CA GLU A 263 50.67 -30.50 -53.41
C GLU A 263 50.59 -31.42 -54.63
N ASP A 264 49.39 -31.84 -55.04
CA ASP A 264 49.17 -32.64 -56.25
C ASP A 264 49.53 -31.84 -57.53
N GLN A 265 49.21 -30.54 -57.57
CA GLN A 265 49.65 -29.65 -58.64
C GLN A 265 51.18 -29.47 -58.68
N LEU A 266 51.82 -29.35 -57.52
CA LEU A 266 53.28 -29.27 -57.42
C LEU A 266 53.94 -30.60 -57.82
N ALA A 267 53.41 -31.74 -57.39
CA ALA A 267 53.85 -33.07 -57.82
C ALA A 267 53.61 -33.31 -59.32
N GLY A 268 52.50 -32.81 -59.85
CA GLY A 268 52.18 -32.77 -61.29
C GLY A 268 53.18 -31.93 -62.09
N LYS A 269 53.55 -30.74 -61.60
CA LYS A 269 54.58 -29.88 -62.21
C LYS A 269 55.98 -30.47 -62.10
N VAL A 270 56.34 -31.07 -60.97
CA VAL A 270 57.63 -31.75 -60.76
C VAL A 270 57.74 -32.99 -61.64
N SER A 271 56.65 -33.75 -61.83
CA SER A 271 56.61 -34.90 -62.74
C SER A 271 56.58 -34.47 -64.22
N LEU A 272 55.95 -33.36 -64.57
CA LEU A 272 56.07 -32.72 -65.89
C LEU A 272 57.50 -32.23 -66.15
N GLN A 273 58.16 -31.56 -65.19
CA GLN A 273 59.57 -31.17 -65.31
C GLN A 273 60.50 -32.38 -65.42
N ARG A 274 60.19 -33.48 -64.70
CA ARG A 274 60.96 -34.73 -64.80
C ARG A 274 60.70 -35.48 -66.11
N ARG A 275 59.49 -35.38 -66.69
CA ARG A 275 59.18 -35.90 -68.04
C ARG A 275 59.76 -35.03 -69.16
N ILE A 276 59.89 -33.71 -68.97
CA ILE A 276 60.58 -32.82 -69.93
C ILE A 276 62.09 -33.10 -69.95
N SER A 277 62.65 -33.67 -68.89
CA SER A 277 64.07 -34.08 -68.82
C SER A 277 64.37 -35.43 -69.49
N VAL A 278 63.37 -36.19 -69.95
CA VAL A 278 63.59 -37.48 -70.63
C VAL A 278 62.72 -37.53 -71.89
N ASN A 279 63.35 -37.21 -73.02
CA ASN A 279 62.89 -37.20 -74.41
C ASN A 279 62.46 -35.85 -74.98
N SER A 280 63.39 -35.27 -75.75
CA SER A 280 63.14 -34.31 -76.81
C SER A 280 62.24 -34.89 -77.92
N ALA A 281 61.41 -34.02 -78.50
CA ALA A 281 60.80 -34.07 -79.84
C ALA A 281 59.80 -35.21 -80.16
N HIS A 282 58.50 -34.87 -80.30
CA HIS A 282 57.75 -35.06 -81.55
C HIS A 282 56.40 -34.32 -81.51
N ASN A 283 56.01 -33.73 -82.65
CA ASN A 283 54.76 -33.03 -82.97
C ASN A 283 53.48 -33.65 -82.37
N PHE A 284 52.47 -32.82 -82.04
CA PHE A 284 51.20 -32.76 -82.78
C PHE A 284 50.28 -31.62 -82.28
N LEU A 285 49.92 -30.73 -83.20
CA LEU A 285 48.72 -29.89 -83.16
C LEU A 285 47.48 -30.79 -83.35
N SER A 286 46.47 -30.69 -82.49
CA SER A 286 45.05 -30.51 -82.90
C SER A 286 44.08 -30.70 -81.73
N GLY A 287 43.15 -29.75 -81.57
CA GLY A 287 41.74 -30.07 -81.36
C GLY A 287 41.17 -29.94 -79.94
N GLY A 288 40.19 -29.04 -79.80
CA GLY A 288 39.04 -29.31 -78.93
C GLY A 288 38.72 -28.30 -77.84
N MET A 289 38.14 -27.15 -78.23
CA MET A 289 37.24 -26.38 -77.36
C MET A 289 36.02 -27.24 -76.99
N GLN A 290 35.68 -27.32 -75.70
CA GLN A 290 34.34 -27.55 -75.13
C GLN A 290 34.44 -27.25 -73.62
N LYS A 291 34.23 -25.99 -73.21
CA LYS A 291 32.96 -25.44 -72.67
C LYS A 291 32.44 -26.23 -71.47
N ASP A 292 32.67 -25.62 -70.31
CA ASP A 292 32.06 -25.90 -69.02
C ASP A 292 30.53 -25.82 -69.09
N GLU A 293 29.84 -26.85 -68.60
CA GLU A 293 28.53 -26.73 -67.97
C GLU A 293 28.39 -27.82 -66.91
N ASP A 294 28.57 -27.46 -65.64
CA ASP A 294 27.90 -28.14 -64.52
C ASP A 294 27.21 -27.06 -63.68
N ILE A 295 25.91 -26.91 -63.94
CA ILE A 295 24.95 -26.25 -63.06
C ILE A 295 24.56 -27.28 -62.00
N ILE A 296 24.90 -27.00 -60.75
CA ILE A 296 24.43 -27.76 -59.59
C ILE A 296 23.22 -27.01 -59.00
N PHE A 297 22.08 -27.70 -58.88
CA PHE A 297 20.99 -27.34 -57.97
C PHE A 297 21.18 -28.07 -56.63
#